data_AF-A0A838XDB2-F1
#
_entry.id   AF-A0A838XDB2-F1
#
_cell.length_a   1.000
_cell.length_b   1.000
_cell.length_c   1.000
_cell.angle_alpha   90.00
_cell.angle_beta   90.00
_cell.angle_gamma   90.00
#
_symmetry.space_group_name_H-M   'P 1'
#
loop_
_entity.id
_entity.type
_entity.pdbx_description
1 polymer ?
#
loop_
_entity_poly.entity_id
_entity_poly.type
_entity_poly.pdbx_seq_one_letter_code
_entity_poly.pdbx_strand_id
1 'polypeptide(L)'
;MPHRATSPPAETDSAACGTLGVVDTSHVEADLDLTQTLFTEEQIKARLAEMARQIEADYEGRDVLLVGVLKGAVMVMADLSRELNRHVEIDWMAVSSYAGTKSSGVVRILKDLDTDLDGRHVLIVEDIIDTGLTLSWLVANLKSRGPASVEIATLLRKPEALEMPVDVKYVGFDIPNAFVIGYGLDYDEKYRNLRSIGTLAKHMYS
;
A
#
# COMPACT_ATOMS: atom_id res chain seq x y z
N MET A 1 -19.52 -42.16 -30.67
CA MET A 1 -18.63 -41.77 -29.55
C MET A 1 -17.66 -40.72 -30.07
N PRO A 2 -17.86 -39.41 -29.86
CA PRO A 2 -16.92 -38.42 -30.34
C PRO A 2 -15.78 -38.22 -29.32
N HIS A 3 -14.55 -38.14 -29.83
CA HIS A 3 -13.34 -37.88 -29.06
C HIS A 3 -13.40 -36.51 -28.38
N ARG A 4 -13.12 -36.49 -27.08
CA ARG A 4 -13.03 -35.31 -26.23
C ARG A 4 -11.68 -34.63 -26.47
N ALA A 5 -11.68 -33.44 -27.06
CA ALA A 5 -10.51 -32.58 -27.14
C ALA A 5 -10.17 -32.06 -25.73
N THR A 6 -8.96 -32.35 -25.25
CA THR A 6 -8.39 -31.78 -24.03
C THR A 6 -7.72 -30.45 -24.39
N SER A 7 -8.27 -29.34 -23.92
CA SER A 7 -7.62 -28.03 -24.00
C SER A 7 -6.37 -28.00 -23.10
N PRO A 8 -5.28 -27.33 -23.51
CA PRO A 8 -4.12 -27.16 -22.66
C PRO A 8 -4.41 -26.18 -21.51
N PRO A 9 -3.69 -26.27 -20.38
CA PRO A 9 -3.87 -25.35 -19.25
C PRO A 9 -3.43 -23.93 -19.64
N ALA A 10 -4.14 -22.94 -19.10
CA ALA A 10 -3.84 -21.52 -19.26
C ALA A 10 -2.46 -21.19 -18.69
N GLU A 11 -1.61 -20.58 -19.52
CA GLU A 11 -0.34 -19.99 -19.09
C GLU A 11 -0.64 -18.83 -18.13
N THR A 12 -0.08 -18.90 -16.93
CA THR A 12 -0.07 -17.81 -15.96
C THR A 12 0.92 -16.75 -16.43
N ASP A 13 0.41 -15.56 -16.73
CA ASP A 13 1.18 -14.42 -17.21
C ASP A 13 1.96 -13.79 -16.05
N SER A 14 3.16 -14.32 -15.75
CA SER A 14 4.11 -13.71 -14.81
C SER A 14 5.06 -12.77 -15.55
N ALA A 15 4.52 -11.67 -16.08
CA ALA A 15 5.30 -10.69 -16.84
C ALA A 15 4.99 -9.26 -16.39
N ALA A 16 5.38 -8.93 -15.16
CA ALA A 16 5.55 -7.54 -14.72
C ALA A 16 6.91 -7.37 -14.01
N CYS A 17 8.00 -7.84 -14.64
CA CYS A 17 9.34 -7.41 -14.27
C CYS A 17 9.71 -6.26 -15.21
N GLY A 18 9.46 -5.02 -14.76
CA GLY A 18 9.82 -3.81 -15.49
C GLY A 18 11.32 -3.74 -15.78
N THR A 19 11.70 -3.07 -16.86
CA THR A 19 13.08 -2.86 -17.27
C THR A 19 13.90 -2.26 -16.12
N LEU A 20 14.92 -2.99 -15.69
CA LEU A 20 15.78 -2.66 -14.55
C LEU A 20 16.52 -1.33 -14.80
N GLY A 21 16.36 -0.35 -13.90
CA GLY A 21 16.96 0.99 -14.02
C GLY A 21 17.63 1.47 -12.72
N VAL A 22 18.43 2.52 -12.82
CA VAL A 22 18.99 3.26 -11.67
C VAL A 22 17.90 4.13 -11.06
N VAL A 23 17.86 4.25 -9.74
CA VAL A 23 16.86 5.09 -9.04
C VAL A 23 17.11 6.55 -9.39
N ASP A 24 16.07 7.24 -9.87
CA ASP A 24 16.16 8.68 -10.11
C ASP A 24 16.27 9.41 -8.78
N THR A 25 17.48 9.92 -8.55
CA THR A 25 17.91 10.64 -7.36
C THR A 25 18.33 12.06 -7.70
N SER A 26 18.09 12.51 -8.95
CA SER A 26 18.52 13.83 -9.42
C SER A 26 17.98 14.99 -8.59
N HIS A 27 16.89 14.77 -7.84
CA HIS A 27 16.26 15.74 -6.95
C HIS A 27 16.65 15.61 -5.46
N VAL A 28 17.57 14.72 -5.08
CA VAL A 28 18.01 14.51 -3.68
C VAL A 28 19.54 14.40 -3.61
N GLU A 29 20.20 15.14 -2.71
CA GLU A 29 21.66 15.01 -2.50
C GLU A 29 22.04 13.56 -2.12
N ALA A 30 22.95 12.97 -2.89
CA ALA A 30 23.18 11.54 -2.95
C ALA A 30 24.28 11.06 -1.98
N ASP A 31 23.88 10.49 -0.84
CA ASP A 31 24.58 9.38 -0.16
C ASP A 31 23.66 8.16 -0.23
N LEU A 32 23.44 7.67 -1.46
CA LEU A 32 22.38 6.74 -1.80
C LEU A 32 22.98 5.42 -2.28
N ASP A 33 23.25 4.53 -1.33
CA ASP A 33 23.53 3.10 -1.60
C ASP A 33 22.23 2.38 -2.02
N LEU A 34 21.65 2.86 -3.13
CA LEU A 34 20.49 2.28 -3.80
C LEU A 34 20.96 1.22 -4.77
N THR A 35 20.34 0.04 -4.70
CA THR A 35 20.72 -1.05 -5.60
C THR A 35 19.98 -1.00 -6.93
N GLN A 36 18.68 -0.70 -6.91
CA GLN A 36 17.83 -0.86 -8.09
C GLN A 36 16.52 -0.09 -7.99
N THR A 37 16.05 0.49 -9.10
CA THR A 37 14.65 0.91 -9.25
C THR A 37 13.76 -0.31 -9.41
N LEU A 38 12.70 -0.37 -8.60
CA LEU A 38 11.64 -1.35 -8.73
C LEU A 38 10.45 -0.77 -9.51
N PHE A 39 10.07 0.47 -9.21
CA PHE A 39 9.00 1.19 -9.92
C PHE A 39 9.36 2.66 -10.13
N THR A 40 9.19 3.16 -11.35
CA THR A 40 9.35 4.59 -11.67
C THR A 40 8.14 5.40 -11.21
N GLU A 41 8.28 6.72 -11.14
CA GLU A 41 7.18 7.63 -10.80
C GLU A 41 5.99 7.43 -11.76
N GLU A 42 6.26 7.28 -13.06
CA GLU A 42 5.23 7.08 -14.09
C GLU A 42 4.48 5.76 -13.89
N GLN A 43 5.19 4.68 -13.54
CA GLN A 43 4.56 3.37 -13.28
C GLN A 43 3.66 3.43 -12.05
N ILE A 44 4.11 4.09 -10.99
CA ILE A 44 3.33 4.27 -9.76
C ILE A 44 2.06 5.07 -10.06
N LYS A 45 2.18 6.22 -10.73
CA LYS A 45 1.03 7.07 -11.08
C LYS A 45 0.03 6.36 -11.98
N ALA A 46 0.51 5.64 -13.01
CA ALA A 46 -0.35 4.87 -13.89
C ALA A 46 -1.14 3.81 -13.10
N ARG A 47 -0.48 3.11 -12.17
CA ARG A 47 -1.15 2.10 -11.34
C ARG A 47 -2.18 2.71 -10.38
N LEU A 48 -1.86 3.85 -9.77
CA LEU A 48 -2.82 4.55 -8.90
C LEU A 48 -4.04 5.05 -9.68
N ALA A 49 -3.86 5.52 -10.92
CA ALA A 49 -4.97 5.91 -11.79
C ALA A 49 -5.89 4.71 -12.10
N GLU A 50 -5.33 3.54 -12.39
CA GLU A 50 -6.10 2.30 -12.58
C GLU A 50 -6.87 1.90 -11.32
N MET A 51 -6.21 1.94 -10.15
CA MET A 51 -6.86 1.66 -8.86
C MET A 51 -8.00 2.64 -8.59
N ALA A 52 -7.82 3.92 -8.89
CA ALA A 52 -8.86 4.94 -8.74
C ALA A 52 -10.12 4.60 -9.58
N ARG A 53 -9.95 4.10 -10.82
CA ARG A 53 -11.09 3.65 -11.64
C ARG A 53 -11.85 2.49 -10.99
N GLN A 54 -11.13 1.54 -10.40
CA GLN A 54 -11.74 0.39 -9.70
C GLN A 54 -12.51 0.85 -8.46
N ILE A 55 -11.91 1.74 -7.66
CA ILE A 55 -12.54 2.32 -6.47
C ILE A 55 -13.81 3.08 -6.85
N GLU A 56 -13.78 3.86 -7.93
CA GLU A 56 -14.97 4.60 -8.38
C GLU A 56 -16.11 3.71 -8.82
N ALA A 57 -15.83 2.66 -9.59
CA ALA A 57 -16.85 1.70 -10.00
C ALA A 57 -17.46 1.01 -8.77
N ASP A 58 -16.62 0.59 -7.83
CA ASP A 58 -17.09 -0.09 -6.62
C ASP A 58 -17.88 0.83 -5.71
N TYR A 59 -17.53 2.11 -5.59
CA TYR A 59 -18.22 3.07 -4.73
C TYR A 59 -19.21 3.96 -5.49
N GLU A 60 -19.67 3.58 -6.68
CA GLU A 60 -20.67 4.34 -7.43
C GLU A 60 -21.92 4.58 -6.58
N GLY A 61 -22.37 5.84 -6.51
CA GLY A 61 -23.52 6.26 -5.71
C GLY A 61 -23.33 6.20 -4.19
N ARG A 62 -22.12 5.93 -3.69
CA ARG A 62 -21.82 5.79 -2.26
C ARG A 62 -20.65 6.68 -1.85
N ASP A 63 -20.76 7.41 -0.76
CA ASP A 63 -19.65 8.21 -0.23
C ASP A 63 -18.61 7.30 0.45
N VAL A 64 -17.33 7.62 0.23
CA VAL A 64 -16.19 6.88 0.78
C VAL A 64 -15.29 7.82 1.56
N LEU A 65 -14.94 7.41 2.79
CA LEU A 65 -13.94 8.05 3.62
C LEU A 65 -12.59 7.35 3.40
N LEU A 66 -11.61 8.09 2.88
CA LEU A 66 -10.25 7.62 2.77
C LEU A 66 -9.53 7.81 4.11
N VAL A 67 -8.93 6.75 4.65
CA VAL A 67 -8.18 6.79 5.91
C VAL A 67 -6.73 6.42 5.64
N GLY A 68 -5.83 7.38 5.82
CA GLY A 68 -4.39 7.18 5.64
C GLY A 68 -3.70 6.87 6.97
N VAL A 69 -2.76 5.92 6.96
CA VAL A 69 -1.92 5.64 8.13
C VAL A 69 -0.59 6.36 8.00
N LEU A 70 -0.31 7.26 8.94
CA LEU A 70 0.92 8.04 8.93
C LEU A 70 2.12 7.19 9.32
N LYS A 71 3.30 7.41 8.72
CA LYS A 71 3.63 8.48 7.75
C LYS A 71 3.69 8.01 6.30
N GLY A 72 3.92 6.71 6.09
CA GLY A 72 4.29 6.14 4.80
C GLY A 72 3.24 6.35 3.71
N ALA A 73 1.96 6.21 4.05
CA ALA A 73 0.85 6.34 3.11
C ALA A 73 0.65 7.77 2.55
N VAL A 74 1.39 8.79 3.02
CA VAL A 74 1.16 10.19 2.62
C VAL A 74 1.21 10.38 1.11
N MET A 75 2.22 9.82 0.43
CA MET A 75 2.38 9.99 -1.02
C MET A 75 1.30 9.23 -1.78
N VAL A 76 1.04 7.98 -1.40
CA VAL A 76 0.01 7.12 -1.99
C VAL A 76 -1.38 7.76 -1.87
N MET A 77 -1.75 8.19 -0.67
CA MET A 77 -3.03 8.85 -0.40
C MET A 77 -3.17 10.13 -1.23
N ALA A 78 -2.13 10.97 -1.26
CA ALA A 78 -2.19 12.25 -1.95
C ALA A 78 -2.35 12.07 -3.48
N ASP A 79 -1.62 11.12 -4.07
CA ASP A 79 -1.72 10.86 -5.51
C ASP A 79 -3.01 10.10 -5.86
N LEU A 80 -3.38 9.06 -5.11
CA LEU A 80 -4.62 8.30 -5.32
C LEU A 80 -5.87 9.18 -5.21
N SER A 81 -5.94 10.04 -4.19
CA SER A 81 -7.10 10.92 -4.00
C SER A 81 -7.26 11.94 -5.13
N ARG A 82 -6.16 12.41 -5.74
CA ARG A 82 -6.18 13.30 -6.91
C ARG A 82 -6.62 12.60 -8.19
N GLU A 83 -6.44 11.28 -8.29
CA GLU A 83 -6.93 10.48 -9.42
C GLU A 83 -8.44 10.18 -9.33
N LEU A 84 -9.08 10.37 -8.17
CA LEU A 84 -10.51 10.15 -8.01
C LEU A 84 -11.33 11.32 -8.56
N ASN A 85 -12.22 11.06 -9.52
CA ASN A 85 -13.01 12.09 -10.21
C ASN A 85 -14.31 12.42 -9.45
N ARG A 86 -14.22 12.55 -8.14
CA ARG A 86 -15.37 12.78 -7.25
C ARG A 86 -14.93 13.44 -5.95
N HIS A 87 -15.90 13.95 -5.19
CA HIS A 87 -15.63 14.38 -3.83
C HIS A 87 -15.32 13.17 -2.96
N VAL A 88 -14.28 13.30 -2.15
CA VAL A 88 -13.86 12.30 -1.15
C VAL A 88 -13.48 13.01 0.14
N GLU A 89 -13.82 12.39 1.26
CA GLU A 89 -13.35 12.81 2.58
C GLU A 89 -12.02 12.09 2.87
N ILE A 90 -11.09 12.77 3.54
CA ILE A 90 -9.77 12.22 3.91
C ILE A 90 -9.57 12.46 5.39
N ASP A 91 -9.20 11.41 6.12
CA ASP A 91 -8.81 11.47 7.52
C ASP A 91 -7.53 10.65 7.74
N TRP A 92 -6.87 10.87 8.88
CA TRP A 92 -5.55 10.31 9.17
C TRP A 92 -5.51 9.66 10.55
N MET A 93 -4.86 8.50 10.61
CA MET A 93 -4.46 7.90 11.86
C MET A 93 -2.94 7.86 11.97
N ALA A 94 -2.44 8.04 13.20
CA ALA A 94 -1.06 7.72 13.54
C ALA A 94 -1.08 6.65 14.61
N VAL A 95 -0.39 5.54 14.34
CA VAL A 95 -0.26 4.41 15.27
C VAL A 95 1.19 4.12 15.55
N SER A 96 1.47 3.55 16.72
CA SER A 96 2.80 3.04 17.08
C SER A 96 2.68 1.61 17.57
N SER A 97 3.54 0.74 17.04
CA SER A 97 3.74 -0.61 17.56
C SER A 97 4.64 -0.52 18.80
N TYR A 98 4.31 -1.22 19.89
CA TYR A 98 5.23 -1.27 21.04
C TYR A 98 6.51 -2.02 20.65
N ALA A 99 7.66 -1.35 20.79
CA ALA A 99 8.98 -1.90 20.48
C ALA A 99 9.45 -2.89 21.57
N GLY A 100 9.63 -4.13 21.14
CA GLY A 100 10.25 -5.25 21.84
C GLY A 100 10.58 -6.33 20.80
N THR A 101 11.43 -7.31 21.10
CA THR A 101 12.03 -8.26 20.12
C THR A 101 11.05 -9.08 19.26
N LYS A 102 9.73 -8.92 19.46
CA LYS A 102 8.64 -9.27 18.54
C LYS A 102 7.52 -8.24 18.74
N SER A 103 6.82 -7.84 17.68
CA SER A 103 5.60 -7.03 17.79
C SER A 103 4.63 -7.74 18.74
N SER A 104 4.30 -7.11 19.87
CA SER A 104 3.44 -7.70 20.90
C SER A 104 1.95 -7.74 20.49
N GLY A 105 1.63 -7.34 19.25
CA GLY A 105 0.26 -7.12 18.77
C GLY A 105 -0.43 -5.91 19.41
N VAL A 106 0.19 -5.26 20.40
CA VAL A 106 -0.35 -4.06 21.04
C VAL A 106 0.03 -2.85 20.19
N VAL A 107 -0.99 -2.18 19.67
CA VAL A 107 -0.87 -0.94 18.91
C VAL A 107 -1.41 0.21 19.75
N ARG A 108 -0.66 1.31 19.82
CA ARG A 108 -1.09 2.55 20.48
C ARG A 108 -1.48 3.58 19.42
N ILE A 109 -2.68 4.15 19.55
CA ILE A 109 -3.12 5.30 18.76
C ILE A 109 -2.43 6.56 19.30
N LEU A 110 -1.74 7.27 18.41
CA LEU A 110 -1.11 8.57 18.66
C LEU A 110 -1.99 9.73 18.16
N LYS A 111 -2.65 9.54 17.02
CA LYS A 111 -3.72 10.39 16.47
C LYS A 111 -4.84 9.47 16.00
N ASP A 112 -6.04 9.71 16.52
CA ASP A 112 -7.27 9.03 16.09
C ASP A 112 -7.98 9.85 15.01
N LEU A 113 -8.97 9.25 14.35
CA LEU A 113 -9.83 9.94 13.38
C LEU A 113 -10.60 11.09 14.04
N ASP A 114 -10.84 12.15 13.27
CA ASP A 114 -11.73 13.25 13.69
C ASP A 114 -13.20 12.96 13.28
N THR A 115 -13.37 12.05 12.30
CA THR A 115 -14.66 11.72 11.68
C THR A 115 -15.31 10.50 12.35
N ASP A 116 -16.64 10.56 12.59
CA ASP A 116 -17.42 9.41 13.02
C ASP A 116 -17.60 8.40 11.86
N LEU A 117 -17.46 7.11 12.17
CA LEU A 117 -17.48 6.03 11.20
C LEU A 117 -18.82 5.34 11.04
N ASP A 118 -19.79 5.58 11.93
CA ASP A 118 -21.06 4.85 11.91
C ASP A 118 -21.76 4.96 10.54
N GLY A 119 -22.08 3.81 9.95
CA GLY A 119 -22.70 3.69 8.64
C GLY A 119 -21.86 4.14 7.44
N ARG A 120 -20.59 4.54 7.63
CA ARG A 120 -19.73 5.01 6.52
C ARG A 120 -19.02 3.86 5.80
N HIS A 121 -18.73 4.07 4.52
CA HIS A 121 -17.78 3.24 3.80
C HIS A 121 -16.36 3.78 4.00
N VAL A 122 -15.50 2.96 4.58
CA VAL A 122 -14.11 3.33 4.88
C VAL A 122 -13.17 2.59 3.94
N LEU A 123 -12.25 3.31 3.32
CA LEU A 123 -11.15 2.76 2.55
C LEU A 123 -9.82 3.14 3.21
N ILE A 124 -9.16 2.17 3.84
CA ILE A 124 -7.82 2.35 4.38
C ILE A 124 -6.84 2.43 3.20
N VAL A 125 -5.98 3.44 3.20
CA VAL A 125 -4.92 3.61 2.20
C VAL A 125 -3.56 3.44 2.89
N GLU A 126 -2.81 2.44 2.43
CA GLU A 126 -1.48 2.06 2.94
C GLU A 126 -0.42 2.20 1.84
N ASP A 127 0.83 2.42 2.27
CA ASP A 127 1.98 2.35 1.37
C ASP A 127 2.44 0.91 1.13
N ILE A 128 2.57 0.11 2.19
CA ILE A 128 3.00 -1.28 2.11
C ILE A 128 2.34 -2.18 3.14
N ILE A 129 1.97 -3.39 2.70
CA ILE A 129 1.58 -4.48 3.60
C ILE A 129 2.71 -5.52 3.64
N ASP A 130 3.34 -5.63 4.81
CA ASP A 130 4.38 -6.62 5.13
C ASP A 130 3.79 -7.80 5.92
N THR A 131 3.97 -7.87 7.24
CA THR A 131 3.39 -8.94 8.08
C THR A 131 1.86 -8.89 8.22
N GLY A 132 1.27 -7.71 8.00
CA GLY A 132 -0.17 -7.48 8.15
C GLY A 132 -0.63 -7.27 9.60
N LEU A 133 0.23 -7.41 10.62
CA LEU A 133 -0.17 -7.36 12.04
C LEU A 133 -0.82 -6.03 12.45
N THR A 134 -0.16 -4.90 12.18
CA THR A 134 -0.70 -3.56 12.50
C THR A 134 -2.01 -3.31 11.77
N LEU A 135 -2.08 -3.70 10.49
CA LEU A 135 -3.25 -3.50 9.66
C LEU A 135 -4.43 -4.37 10.10
N SER A 136 -4.22 -5.64 10.48
CA SER A 136 -5.26 -6.48 11.06
C SER A 136 -5.86 -5.87 12.32
N TRP A 137 -5.02 -5.33 13.20
CA TRP A 137 -5.48 -4.62 14.39
C TRP A 137 -6.29 -3.37 14.02
N LEU A 138 -5.81 -2.59 13.04
CA LEU A 138 -6.48 -1.36 12.60
C LEU A 138 -7.85 -1.67 12.01
N VAL A 139 -7.96 -2.67 11.13
CA VAL A 139 -9.23 -3.12 10.56
C VAL A 139 -10.20 -3.54 11.65
N ALA A 140 -9.76 -4.30 12.66
CA ALA A 140 -10.60 -4.69 13.78
C ALA A 140 -11.06 -3.47 14.61
N ASN A 141 -10.16 -2.52 14.86
CA ASN A 141 -10.48 -1.28 15.55
C ASN A 141 -11.53 -0.46 14.80
N LEU A 142 -11.37 -0.23 13.50
CA LEU A 142 -12.30 0.56 12.69
C LEU A 142 -13.66 -0.13 12.55
N LYS A 143 -13.68 -1.45 12.31
CA LYS A 143 -14.93 -2.24 12.23
C LYS A 143 -15.75 -2.18 13.52
N SER A 144 -15.10 -2.06 14.68
CA SER A 144 -15.79 -1.94 15.97
C SER A 144 -16.58 -0.63 16.14
N ARG A 145 -16.35 0.36 15.27
CA ARG A 145 -16.99 1.69 15.31
C ARG A 145 -18.27 1.80 14.45
N GLY A 146 -18.78 0.68 13.95
CA GLY A 146 -20.03 0.64 13.16
C GLY A 146 -19.98 1.08 11.68
N PRO A 147 -18.86 1.08 10.95
CA PRO A 147 -18.89 1.42 9.52
C PRO A 147 -19.71 0.43 8.71
N ALA A 148 -20.28 0.90 7.60
CA ALA A 148 -20.97 0.05 6.62
C ALA A 148 -20.00 -0.89 5.90
N SER A 149 -18.76 -0.46 5.67
CA SER A 149 -17.67 -1.33 5.19
C SER A 149 -16.30 -0.79 5.61
N VAL A 150 -15.32 -1.68 5.71
CA VAL A 150 -13.89 -1.33 5.84
C VAL A 150 -13.13 -2.16 4.82
N GLU A 151 -12.65 -1.48 3.78
CA GLU A 151 -11.85 -2.05 2.70
C GLU A 151 -10.42 -1.48 2.73
N ILE A 152 -9.51 -2.10 1.98
CA ILE A 152 -8.08 -1.76 2.00
C ILE A 152 -7.57 -1.55 0.57
N ALA A 153 -6.88 -0.43 0.37
CA ALA A 153 -6.02 -0.16 -0.77
C ALA A 153 -4.57 -0.03 -0.30
N THR A 154 -3.65 -0.76 -0.93
CA THR A 154 -2.21 -0.63 -0.67
C THR A 154 -1.46 -0.41 -1.98
N LEU A 155 -0.41 0.40 -1.96
CA LEU A 155 0.48 0.48 -3.11
C LEU A 155 1.30 -0.79 -3.26
N LEU A 156 1.90 -1.30 -2.17
CA LEU A 156 2.72 -2.49 -2.19
C LEU A 156 2.16 -3.58 -1.27
N ARG A 157 2.33 -4.83 -1.66
CA ARG A 157 2.06 -6.00 -0.79
C ARG A 157 3.21 -7.00 -0.93
N LYS A 158 3.59 -7.62 0.18
CA LYS A 158 4.57 -8.72 0.23
C LYS A 158 3.86 -10.04 0.58
N PRO A 159 3.32 -10.77 -0.40
CA PRO A 159 2.51 -11.97 -0.12
C PRO A 159 3.24 -13.01 0.74
N GLU A 160 4.54 -13.18 0.53
CA GLU A 160 5.37 -14.15 1.25
C GLU A 160 5.69 -13.75 2.71
N ALA A 161 5.49 -12.48 3.07
CA ALA A 161 5.76 -11.97 4.42
C ALA A 161 4.50 -11.93 5.31
N LEU A 162 3.32 -12.17 4.74
CA LEU A 162 2.06 -12.11 5.48
C LEU A 162 2.01 -13.17 6.58
N GLU A 163 1.86 -12.72 7.82
CA GLU A 163 1.65 -13.58 8.99
C GLU A 163 0.19 -13.63 9.42
N MET A 164 -0.61 -12.63 9.01
CA MET A 164 -2.03 -12.52 9.33
C MET A 164 -2.88 -12.43 8.06
N PRO A 165 -4.06 -13.06 8.04
CA PRO A 165 -4.99 -12.90 6.93
C PRO A 165 -5.54 -11.47 6.92
N VAL A 166 -5.21 -10.72 5.88
CA VAL A 166 -5.76 -9.41 5.58
C VAL A 166 -6.35 -9.46 4.18
N ASP A 167 -7.65 -9.19 4.07
CA ASP A 167 -8.32 -9.10 2.78
C ASP A 167 -8.04 -7.73 2.16
N VAL A 168 -7.22 -7.71 1.11
CA VAL A 168 -6.75 -6.49 0.47
C VAL A 168 -7.44 -6.36 -0.88
N LYS A 169 -8.39 -5.44 -0.94
CA LYS A 169 -9.26 -5.29 -2.11
C LYS A 169 -8.55 -4.65 -3.30
N TYR A 170 -7.71 -3.64 -3.06
CA TYR A 170 -6.95 -2.96 -4.10
C TYR A 170 -5.45 -3.06 -3.81
N VAL A 171 -4.71 -3.70 -4.72
CA VAL A 171 -3.26 -3.87 -4.61
C VAL A 171 -2.61 -3.19 -5.80
N GLY A 172 -1.71 -2.25 -5.54
CA GLY A 172 -0.89 -1.65 -6.58
C GLY A 172 0.03 -2.70 -7.20
N PHE A 173 0.97 -3.21 -6.40
CA PHE A 173 1.97 -4.17 -6.83
C PHE A 173 2.24 -5.23 -5.75
N ASP A 174 2.31 -6.49 -6.16
CA ASP A 174 2.92 -7.55 -5.36
C ASP A 174 4.43 -7.54 -5.58
N ILE A 175 5.20 -7.54 -4.49
CA ILE A 175 6.67 -7.51 -4.51
C ILE A 175 7.27 -8.66 -3.70
N PRO A 176 8.49 -9.11 -4.04
CA PRO A 176 9.22 -10.07 -3.20
C PRO A 176 9.57 -9.44 -1.85
N ASN A 177 10.04 -10.27 -0.91
CA ASN A 177 10.48 -9.79 0.40
C ASN A 177 11.84 -9.06 0.32
N ALA A 178 11.83 -7.86 -0.26
CA ALA A 178 12.95 -6.94 -0.36
C ALA A 178 12.75 -5.72 0.56
N PHE A 179 13.84 -5.10 0.99
CA PHE A 179 13.78 -3.82 1.69
C PHE A 179 13.64 -2.70 0.66
N VAL A 180 12.48 -2.03 0.65
CA VAL A 180 12.12 -1.00 -0.32
C VAL A 180 11.99 0.36 0.33
N ILE A 181 12.38 1.41 -0.40
CA ILE A 181 12.32 2.80 0.03
C ILE A 181 11.83 3.69 -1.11
N GLY A 182 11.44 4.91 -0.76
CA GLY A 182 10.90 5.88 -1.70
C GLY A 182 9.38 5.91 -1.72
N TYR A 183 8.85 7.00 -2.25
CA TYR A 183 7.40 7.21 -2.39
C TYR A 183 6.64 7.04 -1.05
N GLY A 184 7.19 7.61 0.02
CA GLY A 184 6.65 7.51 1.39
C GLY A 184 7.39 6.50 2.27
N LEU A 185 7.93 5.43 1.69
CA LEU A 185 8.71 4.39 2.38
C LEU A 185 10.09 4.94 2.81
N ASP A 186 10.57 4.51 3.97
CA ASP A 186 11.80 5.03 4.56
C ASP A 186 12.82 3.99 5.03
N TYR A 187 14.02 4.51 5.25
CA TYR A 187 15.02 3.92 6.12
C TYR A 187 15.57 5.02 7.03
N ASP A 188 15.44 4.86 8.34
CA ASP A 188 15.80 5.89 9.35
C ASP A 188 15.25 7.29 9.01
N GLU A 189 13.97 7.36 8.64
CA GLU A 189 13.25 8.58 8.24
C GLU A 189 13.78 9.26 6.96
N LYS A 190 14.76 8.66 6.27
CA LYS A 190 15.27 9.13 4.98
C LYS A 190 14.49 8.52 3.82
N TYR A 191 14.69 9.07 2.63
CA TYR A 191 14.24 8.52 1.34
C TYR A 191 12.74 8.61 1.03
N ARG A 192 11.87 8.98 1.99
CA ARG A 192 10.43 9.15 1.77
C ARG A 192 10.07 10.01 0.55
N ASN A 193 10.93 10.99 0.23
CA ASN A 193 10.74 11.96 -0.84
C ASN A 193 11.27 11.51 -2.22
N LEU A 194 11.82 10.30 -2.35
CA LEU A 194 12.10 9.75 -3.68
C LEU A 194 10.78 9.55 -4.43
N ARG A 195 10.77 9.90 -5.70
CA ARG A 195 9.57 9.82 -6.56
C ARG A 195 9.34 8.42 -7.12
N SER A 196 10.38 7.60 -7.10
CA SER A 196 10.37 6.19 -7.47
C SER A 196 10.51 5.31 -6.23
N ILE A 197 10.22 4.02 -6.39
CA ILE A 197 10.46 3.00 -5.38
C ILE A 197 11.67 2.18 -5.80
N GLY A 198 12.62 2.01 -4.88
CA GLY A 198 13.84 1.23 -5.11
C GLY A 198 14.18 0.31 -3.94
N THR A 199 15.12 -0.61 -4.19
CA THR A 199 15.65 -1.50 -3.15
C THR A 199 16.90 -0.92 -2.50
N LEU A 200 16.94 -0.97 -1.17
CA LEU A 200 18.12 -0.59 -0.40
C LEU A 200 19.19 -1.68 -0.47
N ALA A 201 20.47 -1.31 -0.55
CA ALA A 201 21.56 -2.27 -0.54
C ALA A 201 21.62 -3.06 0.78
N LYS A 202 21.85 -4.38 0.69
CA LYS A 202 21.85 -5.28 1.87
C LYS A 202 22.77 -4.81 2.99
N HIS A 203 23.96 -4.30 2.66
CA HIS A 203 24.96 -3.86 3.65
C HIS A 203 24.51 -2.65 4.48
N MET A 204 23.46 -1.95 4.08
CA MET A 204 22.94 -0.79 4.81
C MET A 204 22.11 -1.18 6.04
N TYR A 205 21.53 -2.38 6.06
CA TYR A 205 20.58 -2.84 7.09
C TYR A 205 20.92 -4.21 7.66
N SER A 206 22.16 -4.69 7.45
CA SER A 206 22.70 -5.94 8.02
C SER A 206 23.76 -5.69 9.08
#